data_AF-A0A7D5S909-F1
#
_entry.id   AF-A0A7D5S909-F1
#
_cell.length_a   1.000
_cell.length_b   1.000
_cell.length_c   1.000
_cell.angle_alpha   90.00
_cell.angle_beta   90.00
_cell.angle_gamma   90.00
#
_symmetry.space_group_name_H-M   'P 1'
#
loop_
_entity.id
_entity.type
_entity.pdbx_description
1 polymer ?
#
loop_
_entity_poly.entity_id
_entity_poly.type
_entity_poly.pdbx_seq_one_letter_code
_entity_poly.pdbx_strand_id
1 'polypeptide(L)'
;MAVAFGICFSVETLSEIKTHLHHLKEMHPKAVHHCYAYRLGWQGTQFRANDDSEPSGSAGKPILGQIDSLGLVNTLVVVVRYFGGTLLGVPGLINAYKTTSQLCLQQALCVEKDIELPYQLEFDYQQMNGVMRLLKQVDARIQQQDLQLFCLIQAGIPKRNLARFLQETSNIEHQVKTRKVD
;
A
#
# COMPACT_ATOMS: atom_id res chain seq x y z
N MET A 1 -22.05 -23.82 10.17
CA MET A 1 -21.34 -22.60 10.58
C MET A 1 -20.56 -22.12 9.36
N ALA A 2 -20.79 -20.90 8.88
CA ALA A 2 -20.02 -20.37 7.75
C ALA A 2 -18.58 -20.12 8.21
N VAL A 3 -17.62 -20.80 7.60
CA VAL A 3 -16.19 -20.56 7.88
C VAL A 3 -15.76 -19.41 6.97
N ALA A 4 -15.49 -18.27 7.58
CA ALA A 4 -14.89 -17.12 6.93
C ALA A 4 -13.45 -17.00 7.44
N PHE A 5 -12.49 -16.92 6.51
CA PHE A 5 -11.08 -16.72 6.82
C PHE A 5 -10.66 -15.35 6.31
N GLY A 6 -10.13 -14.50 7.20
CA GLY A 6 -9.60 -13.18 6.86
C GLY A 6 -8.10 -13.24 6.64
N ILE A 7 -7.63 -12.57 5.58
CA ILE A 7 -6.21 -12.44 5.26
C ILE A 7 -5.95 -10.98 4.94
N CYS A 8 -4.87 -10.42 5.48
CA CYS A 8 -4.42 -9.07 5.18
C CYS A 8 -3.01 -9.07 4.58
N PHE A 9 -2.78 -8.14 3.66
CA PHE A 9 -1.49 -7.92 3.01
C PHE A 9 -1.12 -6.44 3.07
N SER A 10 0.17 -6.15 3.24
CA SER A 10 0.71 -4.85 2.87
C SER A 10 0.88 -4.82 1.35
N VAL A 11 0.33 -3.80 0.71
CA VAL A 11 0.33 -3.63 -0.75
C VAL A 11 0.54 -2.17 -1.10
N GLU A 12 1.36 -1.90 -2.11
CA GLU A 12 1.65 -0.53 -2.57
C GLU A 12 1.02 -0.26 -3.95
N THR A 13 0.68 -1.31 -4.70
CA THR A 13 0.19 -1.17 -6.07
C THR A 13 -1.10 -1.98 -6.34
N LEU A 14 -1.88 -1.53 -7.33
CA LEU A 14 -3.04 -2.29 -7.83
C LEU A 14 -2.63 -3.64 -8.45
N SER A 15 -1.40 -3.76 -8.94
CA SER A 15 -0.87 -5.00 -9.52
C SER A 15 -0.70 -6.07 -8.45
N GLU A 16 -0.08 -5.72 -7.31
CA GLU A 16 0.06 -6.62 -6.16
C GLU A 16 -1.30 -7.13 -5.66
N ILE A 17 -2.30 -6.24 -5.58
CA ILE A 17 -3.65 -6.62 -5.17
C ILE A 17 -4.22 -7.69 -6.10
N LYS A 18 -4.09 -7.52 -7.42
CA LYS A 18 -4.56 -8.53 -8.39
C LYS A 18 -3.82 -9.85 -8.21
N THR A 19 -2.51 -9.82 -8.00
CA THR A 19 -1.70 -11.01 -7.76
C THR A 19 -2.15 -11.75 -6.49
N HIS A 20 -2.33 -11.05 -5.38
CA HIS A 20 -2.82 -11.66 -4.14
C HIS A 20 -4.22 -12.25 -4.30
N LEU A 21 -5.15 -11.53 -4.94
CA LEU A 21 -6.49 -12.04 -5.19
C LEU A 21 -6.49 -13.29 -6.08
N HIS A 22 -5.66 -13.33 -7.11
CA HIS A 22 -5.51 -14.51 -7.97
C HIS A 22 -5.00 -15.70 -7.16
N HIS A 23 -3.92 -15.51 -6.42
CA HIS A 23 -3.32 -16.55 -5.60
C HIS A 23 -4.30 -17.11 -4.55
N LEU A 24 -5.09 -16.25 -3.90
CA LEU A 24 -6.10 -16.71 -2.95
C LEU A 24 -7.20 -17.53 -3.61
N LYS A 25 -7.64 -17.16 -4.82
CA LYS A 25 -8.63 -17.93 -5.58
C LYS A 25 -8.09 -19.32 -5.96
N GLU A 26 -6.82 -19.42 -6.31
CA GLU A 26 -6.15 -20.69 -6.59
C GLU A 26 -5.99 -21.56 -5.34
N MET A 27 -5.66 -20.96 -4.19
CA MET A 27 -5.56 -21.69 -2.92
C MET A 27 -6.92 -22.12 -2.35
N HIS A 28 -7.99 -21.38 -2.66
CA HIS A 28 -9.33 -21.60 -2.12
C HIS A 28 -10.39 -21.79 -3.23
N PRO A 29 -10.24 -22.79 -4.12
CA PRO A 29 -11.12 -22.95 -5.28
C PRO A 29 -12.55 -23.36 -4.91
N LYS A 30 -12.77 -23.85 -3.67
CA LYS A 30 -14.09 -24.24 -3.14
C LYS A 30 -14.80 -23.10 -2.41
N ALA A 31 -14.16 -21.94 -2.24
CA ALA A 31 -14.81 -20.79 -1.63
C ALA A 31 -15.83 -20.18 -2.59
N VAL A 32 -16.93 -19.68 -2.03
CA VAL A 32 -18.02 -19.09 -2.81
C VAL A 32 -17.76 -17.61 -3.07
N HIS A 33 -17.17 -16.93 -2.09
CA HIS A 33 -16.91 -15.49 -2.15
C HIS A 33 -15.51 -15.17 -1.65
N HIS A 34 -14.85 -14.24 -2.33
CA HIS A 34 -13.58 -13.61 -2.00
C HIS A 34 -13.81 -12.10 -1.89
N CYS A 35 -14.62 -11.70 -0.92
CA CYS A 35 -14.91 -10.29 -0.67
C CYS A 35 -13.65 -9.60 -0.18
N TYR A 36 -13.41 -8.37 -0.59
CA TYR A 36 -12.21 -7.66 -0.21
C TYR A 36 -12.41 -6.17 -0.11
N ALA A 37 -11.50 -5.52 0.60
CA ALA A 37 -11.31 -4.08 0.51
C ALA A 37 -9.83 -3.72 0.60
N TYR A 38 -9.49 -2.55 0.05
CA TYR A 38 -8.15 -2.01 0.18
C TYR A 38 -8.19 -0.48 0.30
N ARG A 39 -7.11 0.06 0.87
CA ARG A 39 -6.76 1.48 0.81
C ARG A 39 -5.28 1.62 0.47
N LEU A 40 -4.97 2.41 -0.55
CA LEU A 40 -3.62 2.62 -1.09
C LEU A 40 -3.20 4.08 -0.96
N GLY A 41 -1.89 4.26 -0.81
CA GLY A 41 -1.23 5.56 -0.72
C GLY A 41 -1.45 6.26 0.61
N TRP A 42 -0.49 7.11 0.98
CA TRP A 42 -0.54 7.88 2.24
C TRP A 42 -1.72 8.86 2.31
N GLN A 43 -2.20 9.35 1.16
CA GLN A 43 -3.42 10.18 1.09
C GLN A 43 -4.69 9.35 1.26
N GLY A 44 -4.60 8.03 1.07
CA GLY A 44 -5.72 7.10 1.15
C GLY A 44 -6.79 7.29 0.07
N THR A 45 -6.61 8.13 -0.93
CA THR A 45 -7.67 8.46 -1.91
C THR A 45 -8.01 7.31 -2.85
N GLN A 46 -7.09 6.35 -3.02
CA GLN A 46 -7.31 5.15 -3.81
C GLN A 46 -7.79 4.01 -2.90
N PHE A 47 -9.09 3.69 -2.96
CA PHE A 47 -9.68 2.63 -2.17
C PHE A 47 -10.73 1.86 -2.97
N ARG A 48 -11.04 0.64 -2.52
CA ARG A 48 -12.15 -0.14 -3.07
C ARG A 48 -12.73 -1.04 -2.00
N ALA A 49 -14.04 -1.25 -2.09
CA ALA A 49 -14.79 -2.28 -1.38
C ALA A 49 -15.47 -3.17 -2.44
N ASN A 50 -15.32 -4.48 -2.33
CA ASN A 50 -15.91 -5.45 -3.27
C ASN A 50 -16.61 -6.56 -2.50
N ASP A 51 -17.90 -6.75 -2.81
CA ASP A 51 -18.76 -7.74 -2.18
C ASP A 51 -18.69 -9.13 -2.85
N ASP A 52 -18.04 -9.28 -4.00
CA ASP A 52 -17.86 -10.56 -4.72
C ASP A 52 -19.15 -11.41 -4.81
N SER A 53 -20.24 -10.81 -5.30
CA SER A 53 -21.61 -11.37 -5.42
C SER A 53 -22.40 -11.56 -4.12
N GLU A 54 -21.85 -11.17 -2.96
CA GLU A 54 -22.68 -10.96 -1.77
C GLU A 54 -23.67 -9.80 -1.98
N PRO A 55 -24.74 -9.73 -1.17
CA PRO A 55 -25.63 -8.57 -1.16
C PRO A 55 -24.84 -7.26 -1.04
N SER A 56 -25.24 -6.26 -1.84
CA SER A 56 -24.52 -4.99 -1.96
C SER A 56 -24.27 -4.33 -0.60
N GLY A 57 -23.00 -4.00 -0.33
CA GLY A 57 -22.55 -3.35 0.90
C GLY A 57 -22.49 -4.25 2.13
N SER A 58 -22.77 -5.55 2.01
CA SER A 58 -22.79 -6.48 3.14
C SER A 58 -21.42 -7.05 3.51
N ALA A 59 -20.40 -6.91 2.64
CA ALA A 59 -19.08 -7.48 2.85
C ALA A 59 -17.95 -6.46 2.68
N GLY A 60 -17.78 -5.92 1.48
CA GLY A 60 -16.68 -5.01 1.14
C GLY A 60 -16.65 -3.74 1.99
N LYS A 61 -17.83 -3.12 2.23
CA LYS A 61 -17.93 -1.92 3.08
C LYS A 61 -17.54 -2.18 4.54
N PRO A 62 -18.04 -3.24 5.20
CA PRO A 62 -17.54 -3.66 6.52
C PRO A 62 -16.04 -3.88 6.59
N ILE A 63 -15.45 -4.55 5.58
CA ILE A 63 -14.00 -4.79 5.50
C ILE A 63 -13.24 -3.45 5.43
N LEU A 64 -13.65 -2.56 4.50
CA LEU A 64 -13.03 -1.24 4.35
C LEU A 64 -13.15 -0.40 5.62
N GLY A 65 -14.30 -0.45 6.28
CA GLY A 65 -14.52 0.26 7.53
C GLY A 65 -13.57 -0.18 8.65
N GLN A 66 -13.12 -1.43 8.67
CA GLN A 66 -12.09 -1.87 9.62
C GLN A 66 -10.70 -1.31 9.30
N ILE A 67 -10.30 -1.33 8.02
CA ILE A 67 -9.07 -0.68 7.56
C ILE A 67 -9.07 0.81 7.97
N ASP A 68 -10.16 1.51 7.68
CA ASP A 68 -10.32 2.94 7.96
C ASP A 68 -10.34 3.24 9.46
N SER A 69 -11.00 2.41 10.26
CA SER A 69 -11.06 2.60 11.72
C SER A 69 -9.69 2.51 12.41
N LEU A 70 -8.74 1.80 11.80
CA LEU A 70 -7.37 1.69 12.27
C LEU A 70 -6.42 2.69 11.59
N GLY A 71 -6.93 3.55 10.70
CA GLY A 71 -6.11 4.52 9.96
C GLY A 71 -5.10 3.88 9.01
N LEU A 72 -5.33 2.62 8.60
CA LEU A 72 -4.38 1.87 7.79
C LEU A 72 -4.43 2.30 6.33
N VAL A 73 -3.25 2.39 5.73
CA VAL A 73 -3.03 2.61 4.29
C VAL A 73 -2.10 1.52 3.76
N ASN A 74 -1.99 1.40 2.44
CA ASN A 74 -1.21 0.34 1.80
C ASN A 74 -1.59 -1.06 2.32
N THR A 75 -2.89 -1.28 2.47
CA THR A 75 -3.45 -2.47 3.11
C THR A 75 -4.56 -3.05 2.24
N LEU A 76 -4.49 -4.36 2.02
CA LEU A 76 -5.54 -5.18 1.41
C LEU A 76 -6.04 -6.16 2.46
N VAL A 77 -7.36 -6.28 2.62
CA VAL A 77 -7.99 -7.34 3.41
C VAL A 77 -8.92 -8.13 2.50
N VAL A 78 -8.77 -9.45 2.50
CA VAL A 78 -9.61 -10.39 1.76
C VAL A 78 -10.24 -11.34 2.76
N VAL A 79 -11.56 -11.50 2.67
CA VAL A 79 -12.32 -12.47 3.45
C VAL A 79 -12.82 -13.54 2.50
N VAL A 80 -12.29 -14.75 2.69
CA VAL A 80 -12.66 -15.94 1.92
C VAL A 80 -13.78 -16.66 2.64
N ARG A 81 -14.92 -16.82 1.97
CA ARG A 81 -16.13 -17.41 2.56
C ARG A 81 -16.53 -18.70 1.85
N TYR A 82 -16.73 -19.74 2.65
CA TYR A 82 -17.31 -21.01 2.21
C TYR A 82 -18.81 -21.09 2.56
N PHE A 83 -19.59 -21.79 1.74
CA PHE A 83 -21.00 -21.99 2.05
C PHE A 83 -21.17 -22.84 3.31
N GLY A 84 -21.81 -22.26 4.33
CA GLY A 84 -21.92 -22.86 5.67
C GLY A 84 -23.21 -23.63 5.96
N GLY A 85 -24.06 -23.85 4.95
CA GLY A 85 -25.34 -24.56 5.07
C GLY A 85 -26.52 -23.74 5.60
N THR A 86 -26.31 -22.49 6.01
CA THR A 86 -27.37 -21.60 6.52
C THR A 86 -27.13 -20.16 6.09
N LEU A 87 -28.20 -19.47 5.69
CA LEU A 87 -28.15 -18.06 5.31
C LEU A 87 -28.10 -17.18 6.57
N LEU A 88 -27.22 -16.18 6.58
CA LEU A 88 -27.03 -15.28 7.73
C LEU A 88 -27.92 -14.03 7.69
N GLY A 89 -28.55 -13.75 6.54
CA GLY A 89 -29.19 -12.46 6.27
C GLY A 89 -28.20 -11.31 6.19
N VAL A 90 -28.61 -10.17 5.61
CA VAL A 90 -27.73 -9.01 5.41
C VAL A 90 -27.08 -8.50 6.71
N PRO A 91 -27.81 -8.35 7.83
CA PRO A 91 -27.19 -7.91 9.09
C PRO A 91 -26.14 -8.89 9.62
N GLY A 92 -26.40 -10.19 9.49
CA GLY A 92 -25.46 -11.24 9.89
C GLY A 92 -24.19 -11.25 9.05
N LEU A 93 -24.31 -11.00 7.73
CA LEU A 93 -23.15 -10.84 6.83
C LEU A 93 -22.30 -9.65 7.24
N ILE A 94 -22.92 -8.48 7.42
CA ILE A 94 -22.22 -7.26 7.83
C ILE A 94 -21.40 -7.52 9.10
N ASN A 95 -22.02 -8.15 10.11
CA ASN A 95 -21.35 -8.44 11.36
C ASN A 95 -20.21 -9.46 11.18
N ALA A 96 -20.42 -10.52 10.39
CA ALA A 96 -19.41 -11.53 10.12
C ALA A 96 -18.18 -10.95 9.41
N TYR A 97 -18.37 -10.18 8.33
CA TYR A 97 -17.27 -9.55 7.58
C TYR A 97 -16.52 -8.52 8.42
N LYS A 98 -17.24 -7.72 9.21
CA LYS A 98 -16.64 -6.77 10.16
C LYS A 98 -15.75 -7.49 11.18
N THR A 99 -16.31 -8.48 11.88
CA THR A 99 -15.62 -9.20 12.95
C THR A 99 -14.39 -9.95 12.42
N THR A 100 -14.54 -10.63 11.28
CA THR A 100 -13.42 -11.37 10.66
C THR A 100 -12.29 -10.44 10.26
N SER A 101 -12.61 -9.29 9.65
CA SER A 101 -11.60 -8.30 9.25
C SER A 101 -10.91 -7.67 10.45
N GLN A 102 -11.67 -7.37 11.51
CA GLN A 102 -11.14 -6.83 12.75
C GLN A 102 -10.11 -7.78 13.38
N LEU A 103 -10.47 -9.05 13.55
CA LEU A 103 -9.60 -10.06 14.13
C LEU A 103 -8.34 -10.27 13.28
N CYS A 104 -8.48 -10.29 11.96
CA CYS A 104 -7.35 -10.40 11.03
C CYS A 104 -6.37 -9.23 11.21
N LEU A 105 -6.87 -8.00 11.25
CA LEU A 105 -6.02 -6.81 11.39
C LEU A 105 -5.38 -6.69 12.77
N GLN A 106 -6.07 -7.13 13.83
CA GLN A 106 -5.51 -7.15 15.20
C GLN A 106 -4.34 -8.12 15.36
N GLN A 107 -4.27 -9.17 14.54
CA GLN A 107 -3.17 -10.14 14.54
C GLN A 107 -2.00 -9.72 13.64
N ALA A 108 -2.19 -8.71 12.79
CA ALA A 108 -1.17 -8.25 11.86
C ALA A 108 -0.15 -7.33 12.54
N LEU A 109 1.12 -7.46 12.17
CA LEU A 109 2.14 -6.49 12.57
C LEU A 109 1.93 -5.19 11.77
N CYS A 110 1.48 -4.14 12.45
CA CYS A 110 1.40 -2.81 11.88
C CYS A 110 2.75 -2.11 12.00
N VAL A 111 3.22 -1.51 10.90
CA VAL A 111 4.47 -0.75 10.86
C VAL A 111 4.19 0.69 10.43
N GLU A 112 4.76 1.63 11.17
CA GLU A 112 4.78 3.03 10.75
C GLU A 112 5.91 3.22 9.74
N LYS A 113 5.60 3.89 8.63
CA LYS A 113 6.56 4.27 7.59
C LYS A 113 6.50 5.78 7.38
N ASP A 114 7.65 6.39 7.14
CA ASP A 114 7.70 7.77 6.72
C ASP A 114 7.05 7.96 5.35
N ILE A 115 6.35 9.08 5.20
CA ILE A 115 5.84 9.49 3.90
C ILE A 115 7.03 9.94 3.07
N GLU A 116 7.37 9.16 2.05
CA GLU A 116 8.40 9.50 1.08
C GLU A 116 7.78 10.15 -0.15
N LEU A 117 8.48 11.14 -0.71
CA LEU A 117 8.15 11.77 -1.98
C LEU A 117 9.21 11.37 -3.00
N PRO A 118 8.83 10.73 -4.12
CA PRO A 118 9.80 10.25 -5.08
C PRO A 118 10.38 11.43 -5.88
N TYR A 119 11.71 11.49 -5.91
CA TYR A 119 12.48 12.44 -6.70
C TYR A 119 13.51 11.69 -7.54
N GLN A 120 13.73 12.20 -8.74
CA GLN A 120 14.80 11.81 -9.63
C GLN A 120 15.88 12.89 -9.63
N LEU A 121 17.12 12.47 -9.47
CA LEU A 121 18.31 13.30 -9.56
C LEU A 121 19.13 12.84 -10.77
N GLU A 122 19.46 13.78 -11.66
CA GLU A 122 20.33 13.58 -12.82
C GLU A 122 21.58 14.46 -12.65
N PHE A 123 22.77 13.84 -12.72
CA PHE A 123 24.03 14.51 -12.46
C PHE A 123 25.23 13.79 -13.09
N ASP A 124 26.36 14.47 -13.20
CA ASP A 124 27.63 13.89 -13.65
C ASP A 124 28.35 13.12 -12.53
N TYR A 125 29.18 12.14 -12.87
CA TYR A 125 29.94 11.33 -11.91
C TYR A 125 30.75 12.14 -10.89
N GLN A 126 31.21 13.34 -11.26
CA GLN A 126 31.92 14.26 -10.34
C GLN A 126 31.08 14.61 -9.10
N GLN A 127 29.75 14.62 -9.22
CA GLN A 127 28.83 14.96 -8.15
C GLN A 127 28.40 13.76 -7.29
N MET A 128 28.79 12.53 -7.66
CA MET A 128 28.34 11.30 -7.01
C MET A 128 28.49 11.33 -5.49
N ASN A 129 29.68 11.68 -5.00
CA ASN A 129 29.94 11.72 -3.56
C ASN A 129 29.08 12.79 -2.86
N GLY A 130 28.88 13.94 -3.51
CA GLY A 130 28.05 15.03 -2.99
C GLY A 130 26.59 14.61 -2.90
N VAL A 131 26.05 14.03 -3.97
CA VAL A 131 24.66 13.55 -4.04
C VAL A 131 24.41 12.44 -3.03
N MET A 132 25.28 11.44 -2.94
CA MET A 132 25.12 10.34 -1.98
C MET A 132 25.19 10.84 -0.53
N ARG A 133 26.05 11.82 -0.24
CA ARG A 133 26.11 12.48 1.07
C ARG A 133 24.83 13.24 1.38
N LEU A 134 24.32 14.01 0.42
CA LEU A 134 23.07 14.74 0.55
C LEU A 134 21.90 13.80 0.84
N LEU A 135 21.74 12.75 0.02
CA LEU A 135 20.68 11.75 0.18
C LEU A 135 20.74 11.10 1.57
N LYS A 136 21.93 10.76 2.06
CA LYS A 136 22.12 10.24 3.42
C LYS A 136 21.75 11.27 4.50
N GLN A 137 22.08 12.54 4.32
CA GLN A 137 21.77 13.61 5.29
C GLN A 137 20.27 13.90 5.41
N VAL A 138 19.52 13.72 4.32
CA VAL A 138 18.06 13.88 4.30
C VAL A 138 17.33 12.56 4.58
N ASP A 139 18.06 11.50 4.93
CA ASP A 139 17.50 10.17 5.24
C ASP A 139 16.68 9.60 4.06
N ALA A 140 17.14 9.86 2.82
CA ALA A 140 16.48 9.40 1.62
C ALA A 140 16.72 7.91 1.35
N ARG A 141 15.67 7.22 0.92
CA ARG A 141 15.74 5.83 0.48
C ARG A 141 16.00 5.78 -1.02
N ILE A 142 17.15 5.24 -1.42
CA ILE A 142 17.46 5.03 -2.85
C ILE A 142 16.64 3.85 -3.37
N GLN A 143 15.80 4.09 -4.36
CA GLN A 143 14.90 3.12 -4.97
C GLN A 143 15.50 2.51 -6.22
N GLN A 144 16.12 3.34 -7.06
CA GLN A 144 16.77 2.92 -8.29
C GLN A 144 18.00 3.79 -8.55
N GLN A 145 19.03 3.19 -9.13
CA GLN A 145 20.25 3.86 -9.55
C GLN A 145 20.66 3.34 -10.92
N ASP A 146 20.81 4.25 -11.88
CA ASP A 146 21.27 3.96 -13.24
C ASP A 146 22.51 4.82 -13.52
N LEU A 147 23.63 4.16 -13.83
CA LEU A 147 24.94 4.78 -14.00
C LEU A 147 25.44 4.54 -15.42
N GLN A 148 25.07 5.44 -16.33
CA GLN A 148 25.45 5.36 -17.76
C GLN A 148 26.33 6.56 -18.13
N LEU A 149 25.96 7.35 -19.14
CA LEU A 149 26.62 8.62 -19.45
C LEU A 149 26.46 9.62 -18.29
N PHE A 150 25.25 9.70 -17.76
CA PHE A 150 24.90 10.46 -16.58
C PHE A 150 24.46 9.51 -15.47
N CYS A 151 24.57 9.97 -14.23
CA CYS A 151 24.06 9.27 -13.07
C CYS A 151 22.60 9.69 -12.87
N LEU A 152 21.71 8.70 -12.84
CA LEU A 152 20.31 8.87 -12.51
C LEU A 152 20.01 8.13 -11.22
N ILE A 153 19.55 8.85 -10.21
CA ILE A 153 19.10 8.27 -8.93
C ILE A 153 17.64 8.59 -8.73
N GLN A 154 16.82 7.57 -8.51
CA GLN A 154 15.47 7.71 -7.96
C GLN A 154 15.52 7.45 -6.47
N ALA A 155 15.06 8.42 -5.69
CA ALA A 155 15.06 8.33 -4.23
C ALA A 155 13.72 8.80 -3.65
N GLY A 156 13.25 8.09 -2.64
CA GLY A 156 12.16 8.52 -1.77
C GLY A 156 12.69 9.49 -0.72
N ILE A 157 12.33 10.77 -0.84
CA ILE A 157 12.71 11.81 0.13
C ILE A 157 11.65 11.87 1.23
N PRO A 158 11.99 11.64 2.51
CA PRO A 158 11.04 11.79 3.61
C PRO A 158 10.44 13.20 3.61
N LYS A 159 9.12 13.29 3.68
CA LYS A 159 8.38 14.56 3.67
C LYS A 159 8.87 15.52 4.77
N ARG A 160 9.28 14.98 5.93
CA ARG A 160 9.90 15.75 7.03
C ARG A 160 11.18 16.48 6.64
N ASN A 161 11.95 15.93 5.69
CA ASN A 161 13.24 16.44 5.26
C ASN A 161 13.19 17.11 3.88
N LEU A 162 12.01 17.22 3.26
CA LEU A 162 11.84 17.79 1.93
C LEU A 162 12.35 19.23 1.83
N ALA A 163 12.05 20.08 2.82
CA ALA A 163 12.47 21.48 2.78
C ALA A 163 14.01 21.60 2.76
N ARG A 164 14.70 20.78 3.55
CA ARG A 164 16.15 20.71 3.56
C ARG A 164 16.70 20.17 2.25
N PHE A 165 16.10 19.10 1.72
CA PHE A 165 16.48 18.55 0.42
C PHE A 165 16.43 19.62 -0.67
N LEU A 166 15.32 20.36 -0.78
CA LEU A 166 15.14 21.41 -1.79
C LEU A 166 16.18 22.52 -1.64
N GLN A 167 16.45 22.98 -0.41
CA GLN A 167 17.45 24.02 -0.13
C GLN A 167 18.87 23.58 -0.53
N GLU A 168 19.26 22.34 -0.19
CA GLU A 168 20.59 21.84 -0.53
C GLU A 168 20.73 21.62 -2.04
N THR A 169 19.67 21.14 -2.70
CA THR A 169 19.67 20.95 -4.16
C THR A 169 19.72 22.27 -4.93
N SER A 170 19.11 23.35 -4.42
CA SER A 170 19.20 24.66 -5.07
C SER A 170 20.62 25.22 -5.08
N ASN A 171 21.45 24.87 -4.09
CA ASN A 171 22.86 25.31 -4.05
C ASN A 171 23.72 24.63 -5.13
N ILE A 172 23.25 23.52 -5.68
CA ILE A 172 23.97 22.70 -6.68
C ILE A 172 23.16 22.51 -7.97
N GLU A 173 22.14 23.34 -8.22
CA GLU A 173 21.18 23.16 -9.32
C GLU A 173 21.83 23.21 -10.71
N HIS A 174 22.96 23.91 -10.84
CA HIS A 174 23.75 23.94 -12.09
C HIS A 174 24.47 22.62 -12.39
N GLN A 175 24.57 21.73 -11.40
CA GLN A 175 25.34 20.48 -11.45
C GLN A 175 24.44 19.25 -11.24
N VAL A 176 23.26 19.41 -10.62
CA VAL A 176 22.31 18.34 -10.33
C VAL A 176 20.90 18.80 -10.70
N LYS A 177 20.30 18.17 -11.71
CA LYS A 177 18.91 18.39 -12.06
C LYS A 177 18.03 17.51 -11.19
N THR A 178 17.06 18.11 -10.51
CA THR A 178 16.11 17.38 -9.66
C THR A 178 14.69 17.52 -10.18
N ARG A 179 13.98 16.40 -10.30
CA ARG A 179 12.58 16.36 -10.74
C ARG A 179 11.77 15.50 -9.79
N LYS A 180 10.58 15.95 -9.40
CA LYS A 180 9.61 15.11 -8.70
C LYS A 180 9.02 14.07 -9.67
N VAL A 181 8.99 12.81 -9.26
CA VAL A 181 8.37 11.71 -10.01
C VAL A 181 6.95 11.51 -9.47
N ASP A 182 6.03 11.04 -10.30
CA ASP A 182 4.64 10.71 -9.90
C ASP A 182 4.49 9.21 -9.65
#